data_AF-A0A353IP89-F1
#
_entry.id   AF-A0A353IP89-F1
#
_cell.length_a   1.000
_cell.length_b   1.000
_cell.length_c   1.000
_cell.angle_alpha   90.00
_cell.angle_beta   90.00
_cell.angle_gamma   90.00
#
_symmetry.space_group_name_H-M   'P 1'
#
loop_
_entity.id
_entity.type
_entity.pdbx_description
1 polymer ?
#
loop_
_entity_poly.entity_id
_entity_poly.type
_entity_poly.pdbx_seq_one_letter_code
_entity_poly.pdbx_strand_id
1 'polypeptide(L)'
;MRIVGDAEATHAITMTGELSDVFASRYEGVAYLVALMRKTVGAAARFYGLDGFVDAHQAIAEWETVASANWHASAALAATVEDCGLLVDVGTTTTDLIPFKDGRPCAIGRNDGDRLTEGELLYRGVVRTPVMAIAGQAPFKGRMQGLAAERFATMADVYRLTGELPGDADPFPSADGRGKGLEDSAARLARMLGRDAEDVDFVAWKALAHFLARRLLD
;
A
#
# COMPACT_ATOMS: atom_id res chain seq x y z
N MET A 1 -8.84 12.69 24.90
CA MET A 1 -7.60 12.30 24.21
C MET A 1 -7.64 12.91 22.82
N ARG A 2 -6.66 13.75 22.44
CA ARG A 2 -6.63 14.34 21.10
C ARG A 2 -6.00 13.34 20.14
N ILE A 3 -6.78 12.94 19.12
CA ILE A 3 -6.33 12.02 18.07
C ILE A 3 -5.71 12.81 16.90
N VAL A 4 -5.95 14.12 16.81
CA VAL A 4 -5.35 14.98 15.77
C VAL A 4 -4.67 16.18 16.45
N GLY A 5 -3.34 16.24 16.35
CA GLY A 5 -2.49 17.29 16.91
C GLY A 5 -2.25 17.21 18.43
N ASP A 6 -1.00 17.42 18.85
CA ASP A 6 -0.62 17.70 20.25
C ASP A 6 0.06 19.08 20.29
N ALA A 7 -0.52 20.02 21.03
CA ALA A 7 -0.07 21.42 21.09
C ALA A 7 1.30 21.59 21.78
N GLU A 8 1.73 20.59 22.56
CA GLU A 8 3.03 20.59 23.22
C GLU A 8 4.12 19.87 22.39
N ALA A 9 3.73 19.17 21.32
CA ALA A 9 4.68 18.44 20.48
C ALA A 9 5.38 19.39 19.50
N THR A 10 6.71 19.33 19.47
CA THR A 10 7.47 19.94 18.37
C THR A 10 7.49 19.06 17.14
N HIS A 11 7.33 17.74 17.33
CA HIS A 11 7.31 16.73 16.27
C HIS A 11 6.28 15.65 16.61
N ALA A 12 5.36 15.40 15.69
CA ALA A 12 4.37 14.33 15.74
C ALA A 12 4.75 13.25 14.72
N ILE A 13 4.82 12.00 15.17
CA ILE A 13 5.43 10.90 14.41
C ILE A 13 4.43 9.76 14.32
N THR A 14 4.20 9.24 13.12
CA THR A 14 3.59 7.93 12.91
C THR A 14 4.62 7.00 12.28
N MET A 15 4.41 5.68 12.37
CA MET A 15 5.35 4.68 11.85
C MET A 15 4.68 3.71 10.87
N THR A 16 5.48 3.24 9.91
CA THR A 16 5.11 2.25 8.89
C THR A 16 6.28 1.30 8.57
N GLY A 17 7.38 1.40 9.31
CA GLY A 17 8.69 0.80 8.95
C GLY A 17 9.13 -0.33 9.87
N GLU A 18 8.45 -0.52 10.99
CA GLU A 18 8.74 -1.52 12.02
C GLU A 18 8.47 -2.95 11.58
N LEU A 19 7.75 -3.15 10.47
CA LEU A 19 7.53 -4.45 9.83
C LEU A 19 8.65 -4.84 8.84
N SER A 20 9.66 -3.97 8.63
CA SER A 20 10.78 -4.31 7.74
C SER A 20 11.51 -5.55 8.23
N ASP A 21 11.89 -6.40 7.28
CA ASP A 21 12.65 -7.64 7.45
C ASP A 21 14.06 -7.44 8.06
N VAL A 22 14.49 -6.19 8.23
CA VAL A 22 15.72 -5.85 8.97
C VAL A 22 15.60 -6.05 10.48
N PHE A 23 14.37 -6.11 11.02
CA PHE A 23 14.12 -6.31 12.45
C PHE A 23 13.66 -7.75 12.72
N ALA A 24 14.09 -8.35 13.83
CA ALA A 24 13.68 -9.71 14.19
C ALA A 24 12.23 -9.75 14.72
N SER A 25 11.69 -8.62 15.18
CA SER A 25 10.31 -8.48 15.62
C SER A 25 9.80 -7.05 15.43
N ARG A 26 8.47 -6.89 15.36
CA ARG A 26 7.82 -5.57 15.34
C ARG A 26 8.22 -4.74 16.57
N TYR A 27 8.24 -5.36 17.76
CA TYR A 27 8.68 -4.69 18.99
C TYR A 27 10.09 -4.09 18.86
N GLU A 28 11.05 -4.86 18.33
CA GLU A 28 12.41 -4.37 18.09
C GLU A 28 12.43 -3.19 17.11
N GLY A 29 11.68 -3.29 16.02
CA GLY A 29 11.52 -2.21 15.06
C GLY A 29 10.96 -0.93 15.69
N VAL A 30 9.88 -1.05 16.48
CA VAL A 30 9.29 0.09 17.20
C VAL A 30 10.31 0.69 18.17
N ALA A 31 10.95 -0.11 19.02
CA ALA A 31 11.92 0.37 19.99
C ALA A 31 13.10 1.10 19.33
N TYR A 32 13.61 0.55 18.23
CA TYR A 32 14.67 1.15 17.45
C TYR A 32 14.25 2.49 16.85
N LEU A 33 13.11 2.53 16.16
CA LEU A 33 12.61 3.74 15.49
C LEU A 33 12.26 4.84 16.49
N VAL A 34 11.62 4.50 17.61
CA VAL A 34 11.33 5.44 18.70
C VAL A 34 12.61 6.04 19.27
N ALA A 35 13.63 5.21 19.55
CA ALA A 35 14.92 5.69 20.05
C ALA A 35 15.64 6.59 19.03
N LEU A 36 15.64 6.20 17.76
CA LEU A 36 16.22 6.97 16.67
C LEU A 36 15.55 8.35 16.54
N MET A 37 14.22 8.38 16.52
CA MET A 37 13.48 9.64 16.41
C MET A 37 13.72 10.52 17.63
N ARG A 38 13.66 9.99 18.85
CA ARG A 38 13.95 10.75 20.06
C ARG A 38 15.37 11.35 20.04
N LYS A 39 16.35 10.61 19.54
CA LYS A 39 17.73 11.11 19.37
C LYS A 39 17.81 12.23 18.33
N THR A 40 16.99 12.17 17.28
CA THR A 40 17.06 13.06 16.11
C THR A 40 16.30 14.37 16.34
N VAL A 41 15.08 14.29 16.88
CA VAL A 41 14.16 15.43 17.02
C VAL A 41 13.92 15.88 18.47
N GLY A 42 14.49 15.15 19.44
CA GLY A 42 14.47 15.50 20.87
C GLY A 42 13.38 14.78 21.68
N ALA A 43 13.36 15.08 22.99
CA ALA A 43 12.50 14.38 23.96
C ALA A 43 11.01 14.77 23.90
N ALA A 44 10.68 15.90 23.26
CA ALA A 44 9.30 16.37 23.08
C ALA A 44 8.59 15.73 21.86
N ALA A 45 9.22 14.73 21.22
CA ALA A 45 8.60 13.97 20.16
C ALA A 45 7.42 13.16 20.70
N ARG A 46 6.31 13.19 19.96
CA ARG A 46 5.12 12.39 20.24
C ARG A 46 4.91 11.36 19.16
N PHE A 47 4.52 10.16 19.56
CA PHE A 47 4.27 9.04 18.68
C PHE A 47 2.77 8.79 18.62
N TYR A 48 2.26 8.60 17.42
CA TYR A 48 0.87 8.38 17.15
C TYR A 48 0.55 6.89 17.31
N GLY A 49 -0.39 6.56 18.19
CA GLY A 49 -1.03 5.25 18.24
C GLY A 49 -2.53 5.34 17.95
N LEU A 50 -3.19 4.19 17.89
CA LEU A 50 -4.64 4.10 17.66
C LEU A 50 -5.45 4.85 18.72
N ASP A 51 -4.92 4.89 19.93
CA ASP A 51 -5.49 5.61 21.06
C ASP A 51 -4.93 7.05 21.17
N GLY A 52 -4.28 7.58 20.14
CA GLY A 52 -3.77 8.96 20.10
C GLY A 52 -2.28 9.09 20.40
N PHE A 53 -1.85 10.31 20.75
CA PHE A 53 -0.43 10.62 20.92
C PHE A 53 0.13 10.20 22.28
N VAL A 54 1.29 9.54 22.26
CA VAL A 54 2.02 9.06 23.45
C VAL A 54 3.48 9.51 23.43
N ASP A 55 4.14 9.47 24.59
CA ASP A 55 5.59 9.70 24.67
C ASP A 55 6.43 8.49 24.21
N ALA A 56 7.75 8.65 24.14
CA ALA A 56 8.65 7.59 23.71
C ALA A 56 8.63 6.34 24.61
N HIS A 57 8.43 6.50 25.92
CA HIS A 57 8.40 5.38 26.85
C HIS A 57 7.11 4.58 26.66
N GLN A 58 5.98 5.27 26.62
CA GLN A 58 4.67 4.69 26.34
C GLN A 58 4.63 4.03 24.96
N ALA A 59 5.21 4.64 23.92
CA ALA A 59 5.24 4.06 22.58
C ALA A 59 5.95 2.70 22.52
N ILE A 60 6.97 2.48 23.37
CA ILE A 60 7.67 1.19 23.46
C ILE A 60 6.85 0.20 24.30
N ALA A 61 6.25 0.65 25.40
CA ALA A 61 5.44 -0.20 26.27
C ALA A 61 4.16 -0.69 25.57
N GLU A 62 3.54 0.18 24.78
CA GLU A 62 2.26 -0.04 24.07
C GLU A 62 2.48 -0.16 22.55
N TRP A 63 3.62 -0.75 22.17
CA TRP A 63 4.12 -0.80 20.79
C TRP A 63 3.08 -1.29 19.76
N GLU A 64 2.20 -2.21 20.15
CA GLU A 64 1.15 -2.77 19.28
C GLU A 64 0.19 -1.70 18.76
N THR A 65 -0.07 -0.66 19.55
CA THR A 65 -0.98 0.43 19.19
C THR A 65 -0.32 1.48 18.30
N VAL A 66 1.02 1.54 18.30
CA VAL A 66 1.80 2.53 17.55
C VAL A 66 2.30 1.94 16.23
N ALA A 67 2.60 0.63 16.19
CA ALA A 67 2.99 -0.09 14.99
C ALA A 67 1.95 0.07 13.87
N SER A 68 2.40 0.45 12.67
CA SER A 68 1.59 0.69 11.48
C SER A 68 0.43 1.68 11.69
N ALA A 69 0.48 2.64 12.62
CA ALA A 69 -0.70 3.48 12.92
C ALA A 69 -1.02 4.60 11.87
N ASN A 70 -0.32 4.65 10.74
CA ASN A 70 -0.48 5.71 9.73
C ASN A 70 -1.87 5.75 9.08
N TRP A 71 -2.46 4.57 8.80
CA TRP A 71 -3.81 4.48 8.21
C TRP A 71 -4.87 5.10 9.15
N HIS A 72 -4.70 4.87 10.46
CA HIS A 72 -5.60 5.39 11.47
C HIS A 72 -5.45 6.91 11.59
N ALA A 73 -4.23 7.43 11.50
CA ALA A 73 -3.98 8.87 11.51
C ALA A 73 -4.68 9.59 10.35
N SER A 74 -4.57 9.04 9.13
CA SER A 74 -5.24 9.58 7.94
C SER A 74 -6.77 9.52 8.09
N ALA A 75 -7.31 8.42 8.59
CA ALA A 75 -8.75 8.27 8.77
C ALA A 75 -9.28 9.21 9.86
N ALA A 76 -8.53 9.38 10.95
CA ALA A 76 -8.88 10.32 12.01
C ALA A 76 -8.89 11.77 11.49
N LEU A 77 -7.93 12.13 10.64
CA LEU A 77 -7.93 13.44 9.97
C LEU A 77 -9.14 13.60 9.04
N ALA A 78 -9.43 12.61 8.19
CA ALA A 78 -10.60 12.64 7.31
C ALA A 78 -11.91 12.82 8.10
N ALA A 79 -12.02 12.16 9.25
CA ALA A 79 -13.16 12.27 10.15
C ALA A 79 -13.31 13.66 10.82
N THR A 80 -12.29 14.52 10.75
CA THR A 80 -12.43 15.94 11.16
C THR A 80 -13.06 16.81 10.09
N VAL A 81 -13.07 16.35 8.84
CA VAL A 81 -13.60 17.07 7.67
C VAL A 81 -15.02 16.60 7.36
N GLU A 82 -15.25 15.29 7.39
CA GLU A 82 -16.54 14.67 7.14
C GLU A 82 -16.95 13.80 8.34
N ASP A 83 -18.23 13.82 8.72
CA ASP A 83 -18.70 13.11 9.92
C ASP A 83 -18.79 11.59 9.71
N CYS A 84 -19.02 11.14 8.48
CA CYS A 84 -19.13 9.72 8.12
C CYS A 84 -18.62 9.46 6.70
N GLY A 85 -17.89 8.37 6.51
CA GLY A 85 -17.38 7.99 5.19
C GLY A 85 -16.44 6.79 5.22
N LEU A 86 -15.76 6.59 4.10
CA LEU A 86 -14.71 5.58 3.92
C LEU A 86 -13.47 6.27 3.39
N LEU A 87 -12.38 6.24 4.15
CA LEU A 87 -11.07 6.61 3.63
C LEU A 87 -10.58 5.49 2.72
N VAL A 88 -10.18 5.84 1.50
CA VAL A 88 -9.52 4.95 0.56
C VAL A 88 -8.14 5.51 0.26
N ASP A 89 -7.11 4.89 0.84
CA ASP A 89 -5.70 5.25 0.61
C ASP A 89 -5.04 4.16 -0.22
N VAL A 90 -4.63 4.49 -1.45
CA VAL A 90 -4.06 3.54 -2.40
C VAL A 90 -2.58 3.86 -2.56
N GLY A 91 -1.76 3.03 -1.92
CA GLY A 91 -0.32 3.09 -2.03
C GLY A 91 0.22 2.30 -3.23
N THR A 92 1.55 2.29 -3.33
CA THR A 92 2.26 1.49 -4.32
C THR A 92 2.07 -0.02 -4.11
N THR A 93 1.74 -0.44 -2.89
CA THR A 93 1.74 -1.86 -2.47
C THR A 93 0.41 -2.30 -1.87
N THR A 94 -0.25 -1.42 -1.12
CA THR A 94 -1.43 -1.71 -0.32
C THR A 94 -2.54 -0.71 -0.64
N THR A 95 -3.77 -1.10 -0.32
CA THR A 95 -4.93 -0.21 -0.30
C THR A 95 -5.56 -0.33 1.08
N ASP A 96 -5.67 0.79 1.79
CA ASP A 96 -6.32 0.90 3.08
C ASP A 96 -7.78 1.35 2.88
N LEU A 97 -8.73 0.61 3.44
CA LEU A 97 -10.17 0.91 3.40
C LEU A 97 -10.67 1.12 4.82
N ILE A 98 -10.67 2.36 5.29
CA ILE A 98 -10.92 2.68 6.69
C ILE A 98 -12.25 3.41 6.86
N PRO A 99 -13.29 2.76 7.43
CA PRO A 99 -14.55 3.45 7.70
C PRO A 99 -14.38 4.41 8.87
N PHE A 100 -15.09 5.52 8.80
CA PHE A 100 -15.21 6.47 9.90
C PHE A 100 -16.64 6.97 10.03
N LYS A 101 -17.05 7.26 11.27
CA LYS A 101 -18.40 7.73 11.62
C LYS A 101 -18.37 8.49 12.95
N ASP A 102 -19.24 9.47 13.11
CA ASP A 102 -19.36 10.33 14.29
C ASP A 102 -18.01 11.02 14.60
N GLY A 103 -17.32 11.46 13.54
CA GLY A 103 -16.03 12.16 13.62
C GLY A 103 -14.84 11.30 14.07
N ARG A 104 -14.91 9.97 13.96
CA ARG A 104 -13.82 9.06 14.33
C ARG A 104 -13.70 7.81 13.44
N PRO A 105 -12.50 7.23 13.28
CA PRO A 105 -12.34 5.92 12.67
C PRO A 105 -13.14 4.85 13.42
N CYS A 106 -13.73 3.93 12.67
CA CYS A 106 -14.49 2.81 13.21
C CYS A 106 -14.09 1.48 12.56
N ALA A 107 -12.79 1.34 12.23
CA ALA A 107 -12.20 0.07 11.83
C ALA A 107 -12.31 -0.97 12.95
N ILE A 108 -12.53 -2.23 12.56
CA ILE A 108 -12.57 -3.41 13.43
C ILE A 108 -11.13 -3.89 13.69
N GLY A 109 -10.30 -3.92 12.65
CA GLY A 109 -8.93 -4.40 12.72
C GLY A 109 -8.02 -3.41 13.43
N ARG A 110 -7.33 -3.89 14.47
CA ARG A 110 -6.38 -3.08 15.25
C ARG A 110 -4.92 -3.26 14.82
N ASN A 111 -4.63 -4.33 14.08
CA ASN A 111 -3.32 -4.57 13.49
C ASN A 111 -3.50 -5.02 12.03
N ASP A 112 -2.40 -5.09 11.27
CA ASP A 112 -2.46 -5.46 9.85
C ASP A 112 -3.10 -6.84 9.60
N GLY A 113 -2.90 -7.80 10.50
CA GLY A 113 -3.47 -9.15 10.39
C GLY A 113 -4.99 -9.15 10.54
N ASP A 114 -5.51 -8.43 11.53
CA ASP A 114 -6.95 -8.26 11.72
C ASP A 114 -7.55 -7.47 10.54
N ARG A 115 -6.87 -6.39 10.11
CA ARG A 115 -7.32 -5.58 8.98
C ARG A 115 -7.35 -6.37 7.66
N LEU A 116 -6.42 -7.29 7.45
CA LEU A 116 -6.45 -8.23 6.32
C LEU A 116 -7.64 -9.18 6.41
N THR A 117 -8.03 -9.58 7.63
CA THR A 117 -9.18 -10.46 7.88
C THR A 117 -10.50 -9.74 7.63
N GLU A 118 -10.60 -8.49 8.07
CA GLU A 118 -11.82 -7.66 7.96
C GLU A 118 -11.94 -6.93 6.60
N GLY A 119 -10.93 -7.03 5.73
CA GLY A 119 -10.92 -6.36 4.42
C GLY A 119 -10.63 -4.86 4.47
N GLU A 120 -10.09 -4.38 5.59
CA GLU A 120 -9.69 -2.98 5.82
C GLU A 120 -8.26 -2.68 5.35
N LEU A 121 -7.50 -3.74 5.06
CA LEU A 121 -6.21 -3.70 4.40
C LEU A 121 -6.23 -4.70 3.24
N LEU A 122 -6.06 -4.21 2.02
CA LEU A 122 -5.83 -5.05 0.84
C LEU A 122 -4.35 -4.97 0.48
N TYR A 123 -3.69 -6.12 0.34
CA TYR A 123 -2.28 -6.18 -0.09
C TYR A 123 -2.12 -6.02 -1.61
N ARG A 124 -2.80 -5.00 -2.14
CA ARG A 124 -2.89 -4.65 -3.56
C ARG A 124 -2.77 -3.14 -3.70
N GLY A 125 -1.82 -2.70 -4.51
CA GLY A 125 -1.54 -1.30 -4.80
C GLY A 125 -1.22 -1.10 -6.28
N VAL A 126 -1.04 0.16 -6.66
CA VAL A 126 -1.04 0.55 -8.07
C VAL A 126 0.31 0.35 -8.78
N VAL A 127 1.38 -0.05 -8.08
CA VAL A 127 2.73 -0.13 -8.67
C VAL A 127 3.36 -1.50 -8.47
N ARG A 128 3.58 -1.90 -7.22
CA ARG A 128 4.42 -3.05 -6.85
C ARG A 128 3.70 -4.38 -6.90
N THR A 129 2.36 -4.39 -6.88
CA THR A 129 1.59 -5.63 -6.84
C THR A 129 1.84 -6.46 -8.11
N PRO A 130 2.32 -7.71 -7.97
CA PRO A 130 2.52 -8.61 -9.11
C PRO A 130 1.20 -8.93 -9.80
N VAL A 131 1.17 -8.97 -11.14
CA VAL A 131 -0.04 -9.31 -11.90
C VAL A 131 -0.59 -10.70 -11.54
N MET A 132 0.29 -11.66 -11.24
CA MET A 132 -0.10 -12.99 -10.76
C MET A 132 -0.94 -12.98 -9.47
N ALA A 133 -0.84 -11.92 -8.65
CA ALA A 133 -1.63 -11.78 -7.43
C ALA A 133 -3.02 -11.15 -7.67
N ILE A 134 -3.27 -10.63 -8.89
CA ILE A 134 -4.53 -9.98 -9.27
C ILE A 134 -5.48 -10.97 -9.93
N ALA A 135 -4.97 -11.83 -10.80
CA ALA A 135 -5.78 -12.82 -11.50
C ALA A 135 -4.98 -14.09 -11.81
N GLY A 136 -5.64 -15.24 -11.77
CA GLY A 136 -5.08 -16.50 -12.26
C GLY A 136 -5.32 -16.74 -13.77
N GLN A 137 -6.27 -16.01 -14.37
CA GLN A 137 -6.63 -16.11 -15.78
C GLN A 137 -7.03 -14.75 -16.36
N ALA A 138 -6.83 -14.56 -17.66
CA ALA A 138 -7.25 -13.36 -18.38
C ALA A 138 -7.75 -13.69 -19.80
N PRO A 139 -8.65 -12.86 -20.38
CA PRO A 139 -9.10 -13.03 -21.75
C PRO A 139 -7.97 -12.70 -22.73
N PHE A 140 -7.70 -13.62 -23.65
CA PHE A 140 -6.73 -13.45 -24.72
C PHE A 140 -7.18 -14.18 -25.98
N LYS A 141 -7.18 -13.49 -27.15
CA LYS A 141 -7.65 -14.03 -28.44
C LYS A 141 -9.00 -14.77 -28.34
N GLY A 142 -9.96 -14.19 -27.60
CA GLY A 142 -11.33 -14.71 -27.48
C GLY A 142 -11.52 -15.89 -26.52
N ARG A 143 -10.49 -16.27 -25.74
CA ARG A 143 -10.57 -17.35 -24.73
C ARG A 143 -9.99 -16.89 -23.40
N MET A 144 -10.44 -17.48 -22.30
CA MET A 144 -9.74 -17.34 -21.02
C MET A 144 -8.46 -18.18 -21.06
N GLN A 145 -7.33 -17.55 -20.77
CA GLN A 145 -6.01 -18.17 -20.70
C GLN A 145 -5.44 -18.02 -19.29
N GLY A 146 -4.74 -19.04 -18.79
CA GLY A 146 -4.01 -18.98 -17.52
C GLY A 146 -2.85 -17.99 -17.55
N LEU A 147 -2.65 -17.30 -16.42
CA LEU A 147 -1.49 -16.43 -16.20
C LEU A 147 -0.37 -17.20 -15.50
N ALA A 148 0.87 -16.93 -15.89
CA ALA A 148 2.05 -17.48 -15.25
C ALA A 148 2.12 -17.04 -13.78
N ALA A 149 2.49 -17.97 -12.88
CA ALA A 149 2.70 -17.69 -11.46
C ALA A 149 4.12 -17.18 -11.17
N GLU A 150 4.58 -16.26 -12.01
CA GLU A 150 5.92 -15.65 -11.94
C GLU A 150 5.76 -14.13 -11.94
N ARG A 151 6.67 -13.41 -11.28
CA ARG A 151 6.68 -11.94 -11.23
C ARG A 151 7.26 -11.36 -12.53
N PHE A 152 6.62 -11.62 -13.67
CA PHE A 152 7.01 -11.00 -14.95
C PHE A 152 6.53 -9.56 -15.08
N ALA A 153 5.34 -9.24 -14.56
CA ALA A 153 4.73 -7.91 -14.65
C ALA A 153 4.13 -7.48 -13.30
N THR A 154 4.04 -6.17 -13.09
CA THR A 154 3.34 -5.58 -11.93
C THR A 154 2.23 -4.63 -12.37
N MET A 155 1.45 -4.12 -11.41
CA MET A 155 0.41 -3.12 -11.70
C MET A 155 0.95 -1.83 -12.31
N ALA A 156 2.24 -1.50 -12.11
CA ALA A 156 2.88 -0.40 -12.84
C ALA A 156 2.85 -0.61 -14.36
N ASP A 157 3.10 -1.83 -14.83
CA ASP A 157 3.03 -2.15 -16.26
C ASP A 157 1.61 -2.02 -16.80
N VAL A 158 0.63 -2.48 -16.00
CA VAL A 158 -0.79 -2.38 -16.31
C VAL A 158 -1.21 -0.92 -16.44
N TYR A 159 -1.00 -0.10 -15.41
CA TYR A 159 -1.44 1.30 -15.41
C TYR A 159 -0.65 2.18 -16.38
N ARG A 160 0.59 1.79 -16.72
CA ARG A 160 1.33 2.47 -17.79
C ARG A 160 0.71 2.20 -19.16
N LEU A 161 0.30 0.96 -19.43
CA LEU A 161 -0.35 0.59 -20.69
C LEU A 161 -1.74 1.22 -20.84
N THR A 162 -2.48 1.38 -19.73
CA THR A 162 -3.77 2.09 -19.73
C THR A 162 -3.61 3.61 -19.78
N GLY A 163 -2.41 4.13 -19.50
CA GLY A 163 -2.12 5.57 -19.48
C GLY A 163 -2.52 6.27 -18.19
N GLU A 164 -2.81 5.52 -17.13
CA GLU A 164 -3.29 6.02 -15.85
C GLU A 164 -2.16 6.19 -14.82
N LEU A 165 -0.95 5.65 -15.08
CA LEU A 165 0.19 5.79 -14.17
C LEU A 165 0.91 7.14 -14.37
N PRO A 166 0.99 8.01 -13.34
CA PRO A 166 1.80 9.22 -13.40
C PRO A 166 3.29 8.90 -13.59
N GLY A 167 4.02 9.77 -14.27
CA GLY A 167 5.42 9.53 -14.65
C GLY A 167 6.39 9.36 -13.47
N ASP A 168 6.08 9.94 -12.32
CA ASP A 168 6.85 9.90 -11.07
C ASP A 168 6.31 8.89 -10.04
N ALA A 169 5.20 8.20 -10.35
CA ALA A 169 4.55 7.29 -9.40
C ALA A 169 5.29 5.96 -9.21
N ASP A 170 6.18 5.59 -10.13
CA ASP A 170 6.93 4.32 -10.08
C ASP A 170 8.45 4.58 -9.98
N PRO A 171 8.99 4.71 -8.76
CA PRO A 171 10.43 4.91 -8.53
C PRO A 171 11.24 3.59 -8.53
N PHE A 172 10.60 2.42 -8.66
CA PHE A 172 11.24 1.11 -8.44
C PHE A 172 11.78 0.50 -9.73
N PRO A 173 12.81 -0.36 -9.72
CA PRO A 173 13.18 -1.10 -10.93
C PRO A 173 11.99 -1.92 -11.48
N SER A 174 11.90 -2.04 -12.81
CA SER A 174 10.97 -2.95 -13.46
C SER A 174 11.27 -4.41 -13.07
N ALA A 175 10.29 -5.29 -13.24
CA ALA A 175 10.40 -6.68 -12.79
C ALA A 175 11.55 -7.46 -13.47
N ASP A 176 11.88 -7.10 -14.72
CA ASP A 176 12.97 -7.66 -15.52
C ASP A 176 14.23 -6.77 -15.56
N GLY A 177 14.22 -5.64 -14.84
CA GLY A 177 15.32 -4.68 -14.81
C GLY A 177 15.53 -3.89 -16.11
N ARG A 178 14.60 -3.98 -17.08
CA ARG A 178 14.66 -3.26 -18.36
C ARG A 178 13.95 -1.91 -18.28
N GLY A 179 13.77 -1.28 -19.45
CA GLY A 179 13.03 -0.03 -19.58
C GLY A 179 11.60 -0.12 -19.02
N LYS A 180 11.04 1.06 -18.79
CA LYS A 180 9.66 1.24 -18.32
C LYS A 180 8.80 1.84 -19.42
N GLY A 181 9.16 1.68 -20.69
CA GLY A 181 8.36 2.14 -21.80
C GLY A 181 7.04 1.38 -21.91
N LEU A 182 6.19 1.84 -22.82
CA LEU A 182 4.95 1.15 -23.18
C LEU A 182 5.27 -0.24 -23.78
N GLU A 183 6.28 -0.31 -24.63
CA GLU A 183 6.76 -1.53 -25.29
C GLU A 183 7.34 -2.51 -24.26
N ASP A 184 8.17 -2.03 -23.33
CA ASP A 184 8.73 -2.87 -22.26
C ASP A 184 7.63 -3.44 -21.35
N SER A 185 6.64 -2.60 -21.01
CA SER A 185 5.50 -3.00 -20.17
C SER A 185 4.65 -4.06 -20.88
N ALA A 186 4.40 -3.90 -22.18
CA ALA A 186 3.70 -4.89 -22.99
C ALA A 186 4.48 -6.21 -23.09
N ALA A 187 5.80 -6.17 -23.25
CA ALA A 187 6.64 -7.38 -23.25
C ALA A 187 6.53 -8.14 -21.93
N ARG A 188 6.57 -7.45 -20.79
CA ARG A 188 6.33 -8.07 -19.47
C ARG A 188 4.94 -8.68 -19.34
N LEU A 189 3.88 -7.98 -19.79
CA LEU A 189 2.51 -8.55 -19.81
C LEU A 189 2.39 -9.76 -20.74
N ALA A 190 3.06 -9.77 -21.90
CA ALA A 190 3.06 -10.90 -22.81
C ALA A 190 3.64 -12.16 -22.16
N ARG A 191 4.72 -12.01 -21.37
CA ARG A 191 5.31 -13.11 -20.60
C ARG A 191 4.36 -13.71 -19.57
N MET A 192 3.44 -12.92 -19.00
CA MET A 192 2.38 -13.46 -18.14
C MET A 192 1.50 -14.49 -18.86
N LEU A 193 1.38 -14.42 -20.18
CA LEU A 193 0.65 -15.39 -21.01
C LEU A 193 1.58 -16.40 -21.71
N GLY A 194 2.86 -16.46 -21.35
CA GLY A 194 3.85 -17.31 -22.01
C GLY A 194 4.07 -16.93 -23.48
N ARG A 195 3.98 -15.63 -23.80
CA ARG A 195 4.09 -15.08 -25.16
C ARG A 195 5.17 -14.01 -25.25
N ASP A 196 5.43 -13.61 -26.49
CA ASP A 196 6.26 -12.46 -26.83
C ASP A 196 5.37 -11.29 -27.30
N ALA A 197 5.87 -10.05 -27.18
CA ALA A 197 5.06 -8.85 -27.47
C ALA A 197 4.63 -8.78 -28.94
N GLU A 198 5.39 -9.42 -29.82
CA GLU A 198 5.23 -9.48 -31.27
C GLU A 198 4.12 -10.47 -31.72
N ASP A 199 3.60 -11.31 -30.82
CA ASP A 199 2.55 -12.30 -31.12
C ASP A 199 1.21 -11.69 -31.59
N VAL A 200 0.99 -10.42 -31.25
CA VAL A 200 -0.24 -9.65 -31.50
C VAL A 200 0.05 -8.16 -31.57
N ASP A 201 -0.91 -7.41 -32.12
CA ASP A 201 -0.89 -5.95 -32.10
C ASP A 201 -0.93 -5.40 -30.68
N PHE A 202 -0.29 -4.25 -30.49
CA PHE A 202 -0.19 -3.54 -29.21
C PHE A 202 -1.55 -3.29 -28.52
N VAL A 203 -2.61 -3.14 -29.31
CA VAL A 203 -3.99 -2.96 -28.82
C VAL A 203 -4.44 -4.15 -27.95
N ALA A 204 -4.03 -5.37 -28.27
CA ALA A 204 -4.37 -6.55 -27.47
C ALA A 204 -3.73 -6.49 -26.08
N TRP A 205 -2.50 -5.95 -25.96
CA TRP A 205 -1.83 -5.76 -24.68
C TRP A 205 -2.48 -4.67 -23.84
N LYS A 206 -2.95 -3.58 -24.46
CA LYS A 206 -3.77 -2.57 -23.77
C LYS A 206 -5.10 -3.15 -23.28
N ALA A 207 -5.76 -3.98 -24.09
CA ALA A 207 -7.02 -4.62 -23.69
C ALA A 207 -6.82 -5.56 -22.48
N LEU A 208 -5.72 -6.33 -22.48
CA LEU A 208 -5.32 -7.13 -21.33
C LEU A 208 -5.04 -6.26 -20.09
N ALA A 209 -4.33 -5.15 -20.25
CA ALA A 209 -4.07 -4.21 -19.16
C ALA A 209 -5.37 -3.64 -18.57
N HIS A 210 -6.32 -3.18 -19.40
CA HIS A 210 -7.62 -2.71 -18.90
C HIS A 210 -8.43 -3.79 -18.19
N PHE A 211 -8.36 -5.05 -18.64
CA PHE A 211 -8.96 -6.16 -17.92
C PHE A 211 -8.32 -6.31 -16.52
N LEU A 212 -6.99 -6.33 -16.43
CA LEU A 212 -6.28 -6.48 -15.16
C LEU A 212 -6.49 -5.29 -14.21
N ALA A 213 -6.53 -4.07 -14.73
CA ALA A 213 -6.78 -2.85 -13.96
C ALA A 213 -8.12 -2.91 -13.21
N ARG A 214 -9.17 -3.41 -13.87
CA ARG A 214 -10.51 -3.58 -13.27
C ARG A 214 -10.54 -4.62 -12.15
N ARG A 215 -9.57 -5.53 -12.10
CA ARG A 215 -9.50 -6.63 -11.14
C ARG A 215 -8.74 -6.25 -9.86
N LEU A 216 -8.17 -5.04 -9.77
CA LEU A 216 -7.36 -4.65 -8.60
C LEU A 216 -8.15 -4.77 -7.29
N LEU A 217 -9.42 -4.36 -7.30
CA LEU A 217 -10.29 -4.33 -6.12
C LEU A 217 -11.42 -5.36 -6.16
N ASP A 218 -11.40 -6.29 -7.13
CA ASP A 218 -12.31 -7.44 -7.19
C ASP A 218 -11.87 -8.57 -6.23
#